data_AF-A0A6L5G302-F1
#
_entry.id   AF-A0A6L5G302-F1
#
_cell.length_a   1.000
_cell.length_b   1.000
_cell.length_c   1.000
_cell.angle_alpha   90.00
_cell.angle_beta   90.00
_cell.angle_gamma   90.00
#
_symmetry.space_group_name_H-M   'P 1'
#
loop_
_entity.id
_entity.type
_entity.pdbx_description
1 polymer ?
#
loop_
_entity_poly.entity_id
_entity_poly.type
_entity_poly.pdbx_seq_one_letter_code
_entity_poly.pdbx_strand_id
1 'polypeptide(L)' 'FVIPQLVDAAGAAAVTLVILGGILYTLGGVVYATKWPDPAPKWFGFHEVFHAFTVLAWIAHYIAVSLVVYGRA' A
#
# COMPACT_ATOMS: atom_id res chain seq x y z
N PHE A 1 -17.44 2.13 14.01
CA PHE A 1 -16.36 2.65 13.15
C PHE A 1 -15.03 2.50 13.88
N VAL A 2 -13.94 2.15 13.17
CA VAL A 2 -12.62 1.77 13.75
C VAL A 2 -11.54 2.85 13.57
N ILE A 3 -11.69 3.74 12.58
CA ILE A 3 -10.66 4.73 12.23
C ILE A 3 -10.33 5.70 13.38
N PRO A 4 -11.29 6.29 14.11
CA PRO A 4 -10.97 7.16 15.24
C PRO A 4 -10.13 6.44 16.31
N GLN A 5 -10.52 5.22 16.68
CA GLN A 5 -9.79 4.39 17.65
C GLN A 5 -8.40 4.02 17.14
N LEU A 6 -8.26 3.79 15.83
CA LEU A 6 -6.98 3.50 15.20
C LEU A 6 -6.06 4.74 15.22
N VAL A 7 -6.60 5.94 15.02
CA VAL A 7 -5.82 7.18 15.12
C VAL A 7 -5.34 7.41 16.54
N ASP A 8 -6.23 7.25 17.53
CA ASP A 8 -5.88 7.41 18.94
C ASP A 8 -4.83 6.36 19.38
N ALA A 9 -4.93 5.12 18.88
CA ALA A 9 -4.07 4.02 19.27
C ALA A 9 -2.81 3.82 18.40
N ALA A 10 -2.74 4.33 17.17
CA ALA A 10 -1.60 4.11 16.27
C ALA A 10 -0.94 5.41 15.79
N GLY A 11 -1.60 6.56 16.00
CA GLY A 11 -1.18 7.86 15.52
C GLY A 11 -1.57 8.11 14.05
N ALA A 12 -1.77 9.39 13.72
CA ALA A 12 -2.21 9.82 12.40
C ALA A 12 -1.28 9.36 11.26
N ALA A 13 0.03 9.30 11.51
CA ALA A 13 1.02 8.86 10.52
C ALA A 13 0.83 7.38 10.13
N ALA A 14 0.66 6.49 11.10
CA ALA A 14 0.44 5.06 10.83
C ALA A 14 -0.88 4.83 10.08
N VAL A 15 -1.96 5.52 10.50
CA VAL A 15 -3.27 5.44 9.82
C VAL A 15 -3.18 5.93 8.38
N THR A 16 -2.46 7.03 8.13
CA THR A 16 -2.26 7.57 6.78
C THR A 16 -1.55 6.55 5.88
N LEU A 17 -0.50 5.91 6.38
CA LEU A 17 0.25 4.88 5.64
C LEU A 17 -0.61 3.64 5.36
N VAL A 18 -1.50 3.24 6.28
CA VAL A 18 -2.44 2.14 6.04
C VAL A 18 -3.40 2.46 4.89
N ILE A 19 -3.98 3.68 4.90
CA ILE A 19 -4.88 4.14 3.84
C ILE A 19 -4.14 4.21 2.51
N LEU A 20 -2.95 4.81 2.47
CA LEU A 20 -2.14 4.90 1.26
C LEU A 20 -1.77 3.51 0.71
N GLY A 21 -1.37 2.57 1.57
CA GLY A 21 -1.10 1.20 1.16
C GLY A 21 -2.33 0.51 0.58
N GLY A 22 -3.53 0.74 1.15
CA GLY A 22 -4.78 0.24 0.59
C GLY A 22 -5.12 0.81 -0.79
N ILE A 23 -4.88 2.11 -1.00
CA ILE A 23 -5.05 2.76 -2.31
C ILE A 23 -4.09 2.16 -3.34
N LEU A 24 -2.80 2.06 -3.00
CA LEU A 24 -1.78 1.47 -3.88
C LEU A 24 -2.12 0.03 -4.26
N TYR A 25 -2.51 -0.79 -3.29
CA TYR A 25 -2.92 -2.18 -3.53
C TYR A 25 -4.13 -2.26 -4.48
N THR A 26 -5.12 -1.39 -4.27
CA THR A 26 -6.32 -1.32 -5.11
C THR A 26 -5.96 -0.89 -6.54
N LEU A 27 -5.09 0.12 -6.71
CA LEU A 27 -4.62 0.54 -8.03
C LEU A 27 -3.89 -0.59 -8.75
N GLY A 28 -3.02 -1.33 -8.06
CA GLY A 28 -2.40 -2.54 -8.60
C GLY A 28 -3.46 -3.57 -9.04
N GLY A 29 -4.46 -3.83 -8.21
CA GLY A 29 -5.56 -4.75 -8.54
C GLY A 29 -6.36 -4.31 -9.77
N VAL A 30 -6.59 -3.00 -9.94
CA VAL A 30 -7.21 -2.45 -11.15
C VAL A 30 -6.34 -2.72 -12.38
N VAL A 31 -5.02 -2.47 -12.29
CA VAL A 31 -4.08 -2.77 -13.39
C VAL A 31 -4.12 -4.25 -13.77
N TYR A 32 -4.13 -5.14 -12.77
CA TYR A 32 -4.19 -6.57 -13.00
C TYR A 32 -5.51 -6.99 -13.68
N ALA A 33 -6.64 -6.42 -13.25
CA ALA A 33 -7.96 -6.73 -13.79
C ALA A 33 -8.14 -6.21 -15.23
N THR A 34 -7.67 -5.00 -15.53
CA THR A 34 -7.80 -4.39 -16.87
C THR A 34 -6.67 -4.80 -17.82
N LYS A 35 -5.59 -5.39 -17.31
CA LYS A 35 -4.35 -5.69 -18.03
C LYS A 35 -3.74 -4.45 -18.69
N TRP A 36 -3.92 -3.29 -18.06
CA TRP A 36 -3.42 -1.99 -18.53
C TRP A 36 -3.00 -1.13 -17.32
N PRO A 37 -1.86 -0.41 -17.37
CA PRO A 37 -0.97 -0.22 -18.51
C PRO A 37 0.00 -1.39 -18.74
N ASP A 38 0.51 -1.50 -19.97
CA ASP A 38 1.48 -2.52 -20.40
C ASP A 38 2.70 -1.86 -21.07
N PRO A 39 3.56 -1.16 -20.30
CA PRO A 39 4.52 -0.20 -20.84
C PRO A 39 5.68 -0.85 -21.62
N ALA A 40 6.08 -2.06 -21.24
CA ALA A 40 7.10 -2.83 -21.95
C ALA A 40 6.78 -4.34 -21.86
N PRO A 41 5.88 -4.88 -22.69
CA PRO A 41 5.32 -6.24 -22.53
C PRO A 41 6.36 -7.38 -22.48
N LYS A 42 7.58 -7.13 -22.98
CA LYS A 42 8.69 -8.10 -22.96
C LYS A 42 9.51 -8.10 -21.66
N TRP A 43 9.43 -7.05 -20.83
CA TRP A 43 10.31 -6.82 -19.69
C TRP A 43 9.59 -6.34 -18.43
N PHE A 44 8.58 -5.50 -18.60
CA PHE A 44 7.81 -4.86 -17.55
C PHE A 44 6.40 -4.57 -18.07
N GLY A 45 5.55 -5.58 -18.06
CA GLY A 45 4.17 -5.48 -18.47
C GLY A 45 3.21 -5.19 -17.32
N PHE A 46 1.92 -5.39 -17.58
CA PHE A 46 0.88 -5.11 -16.57
C PHE A 46 1.03 -5.93 -15.28
N HIS A 47 1.59 -7.15 -15.36
CA HIS A 47 1.85 -7.99 -14.19
C HIS A 47 2.93 -7.36 -13.29
N GLU A 48 4.01 -6.88 -13.90
CA GLU A 48 5.10 -6.24 -13.18
C GLU A 48 4.66 -4.88 -12.62
N VAL A 49 3.80 -4.14 -13.32
CA VAL A 49 3.16 -2.92 -12.78
C VAL A 49 2.30 -3.26 -11.55
N PHE A 50 1.48 -4.31 -11.61
CA PHE A 50 0.72 -4.80 -10.44
C PHE A 50 1.64 -5.17 -9.26
N HIS A 51 2.72 -5.90 -9.53
CA HIS A 51 3.69 -6.25 -8.50
C HIS A 51 4.35 -5.01 -7.90
N ALA A 52 4.72 -4.00 -8.71
CA ALA A 52 5.31 -2.76 -8.21
C ALA A 52 4.34 -2.01 -7.26
N PHE A 53 3.06 -1.87 -7.62
CA PHE A 53 2.04 -1.31 -6.72
C PHE A 53 1.89 -2.11 -5.43
N THR A 54 1.93 -3.44 -5.52
CA THR A 54 1.82 -4.33 -4.37
C THR A 54 3.04 -4.21 -3.43
N VAL A 55 4.25 -4.08 -3.98
CA VAL A 55 5.48 -3.83 -3.21
C VAL A 55 5.41 -2.47 -2.52
N LEU A 56 4.97 -1.42 -3.21
CA LEU A 56 4.80 -0.09 -2.61
C LEU A 56 3.75 -0.11 -1.48
N ALA A 57 2.63 -0.81 -1.68
CA ALA A 57 1.62 -1.01 -0.64
C ALA A 57 2.21 -1.73 0.58
N TRP A 58 2.96 -2.80 0.36
CA TRP A 58 3.64 -3.54 1.42
C TRP A 58 4.64 -2.65 2.19
N ILE A 59 5.44 -1.82 1.49
CA ILE A 59 6.37 -0.88 2.14
C ILE A 59 5.60 0.09 3.05
N ALA A 60 4.50 0.68 2.57
CA ALA A 60 3.70 1.60 3.36
C ALA A 60 3.15 0.93 4.63
N HIS A 61 2.59 -0.28 4.50
CA HIS A 61 2.09 -1.05 5.64
C HIS A 61 3.19 -1.48 6.61
N TYR A 62 4.34 -1.90 6.09
CA TYR A 62 5.49 -2.27 6.91
C TYR A 62 6.00 -1.08 7.74
N ILE A 63 6.09 0.11 7.14
CA ILE A 63 6.45 1.34 7.87
C ILE A 63 5.38 1.68 8.91
N ALA A 64 4.09 1.57 8.57
CA ALA A 64 3.00 1.82 9.52
C ALA A 64 3.12 0.93 10.76
N VAL A 65 3.34 -0.38 10.56
CA VAL A 65 3.57 -1.33 11.65
C VAL A 65 4.83 -0.98 12.43
N SER A 66 5.92 -0.62 11.75
CA SER A 66 7.18 -0.23 12.39
C SER A 66 7.02 1.00 13.28
N LEU A 67 6.24 2.00 12.86
CA LEU A 67 5.93 3.16 13.69
C LEU A 67 5.13 2.77 14.95
N VAL A 68 4.20 1.84 14.83
CA VAL A 68 3.39 1.38 15.97
C VAL A 68 4.21 0.54 16.95
N VAL A 69 5.08 -0.34 16.43
CA VAL A 69 5.86 -1.30 17.23
C VAL A 69 7.09 -0.64 17.85
N TYR A 70 7.81 0.20 17.10
CA TYR A 70 9.07 0.80 17.55
C TYR A 70 8.95 2.26 17.98
N GLY A 71 7.89 2.99 17.56
CA GLY A 71 7.70 4.40 17.89
C GLY A 71 7.16 4.66 19.30
N ARG A 72 6.93 3.60 20.09
CA ARG A 72 6.55 3.67 21.51
C ARG A 72 7.71 3.35 22.46
N ALA A 73 8.90 3.84 22.13
CA ALA A 73 10.02 3.93 23.09
C ALA A 73 9.88 5.19 23.95
#